data_AF-A0A2U2AGL4-F1
#
_entry.id   AF-A0A2U2AGL4-F1
#
_cell.length_a   1.000
_cell.length_b   1.000
_cell.length_c   1.000
_cell.angle_alpha   90.00
_cell.angle_beta   90.00
_cell.angle_gamma   90.00
#
_symmetry.space_group_name_H-M   'P 1'
#
loop_
_entity.id
_entity.type
_entity.pdbx_description
1 polymer ?
#
loop_
_entity_poly.entity_id
_entity_poly.type
_entity_poly.pdbx_seq_one_letter_code
_entity_poly.pdbx_strand_id
1 'polypeptide(L)'
;MLALNKFMFYAGMIISLIGTLIGIPVLIFGSQKIGIYLVTICVPFGFLLWFTGFVAYTFLRPNDMRRKDDQAHSEAEQYQRRVPD
;
A
#
# COMPACT_ATOMS: atom_id res chain seq x y z
N MET A 1 14.27 5.83 -7.71
CA MET A 1 13.59 4.57 -7.34
C MET A 1 12.46 4.79 -6.33
N LEU A 2 12.71 5.46 -5.18
CA LEU A 2 11.70 5.59 -4.13
C LEU A 2 10.39 6.29 -4.55
N ALA A 3 10.45 7.35 -5.36
CA ALA A 3 9.26 8.09 -5.80
C ALA A 3 8.35 7.25 -6.73
N LEU A 4 8.95 6.46 -7.62
CA LEU A 4 8.20 5.55 -8.50
C LEU A 4 7.56 4.41 -7.68
N ASN A 5 8.30 3.83 -6.73
CA ASN A 5 7.76 2.77 -5.87
C ASN A 5 6.62 3.28 -4.99
N LYS A 6 6.75 4.50 -4.47
CA LYS A 6 5.69 5.20 -3.71
C LYS A 6 4.48 5.49 -4.60
N PHE A 7 4.69 5.93 -5.83
CA PHE A 7 3.62 6.12 -6.81
C PHE A 7 2.89 4.81 -7.11
N MET A 8 3.61 3.73 -7.41
CA MET A 8 3.02 2.41 -7.68
C MET A 8 2.24 1.87 -6.48
N PHE A 9 2.73 2.10 -5.26
CA PHE A 9 2.04 1.75 -4.02
C PHE A 9 0.67 2.44 -3.91
N TYR A 10 0.64 3.78 -4.02
CA TYR A 10 -0.62 4.52 -3.92
C TYR A 10 -1.55 4.27 -5.11
N ALA A 11 -1.01 4.19 -6.32
CA ALA A 11 -1.79 3.88 -7.52
C ALA A 11 -2.44 2.50 -7.42
N GLY A 12 -1.70 1.47 -7.02
CA GLY A 12 -2.22 0.13 -6.82
C GLY A 12 -3.31 0.07 -5.74
N MET A 13 -3.12 0.80 -4.63
CA MET A 13 -4.12 0.89 -3.56
C MET A 13 -5.42 1.55 -4.05
N ILE A 14 -5.31 2.67 -4.77
CA ILE A 14 -6.47 3.39 -5.33
C ILE A 14 -7.21 2.50 -6.33
N ILE A 15 -6.50 1.85 -7.25
CA ILE A 15 -7.11 0.95 -8.26
C ILE A 15 -7.83 -0.21 -7.58
N SER A 16 -7.23 -0.80 -6.53
CA SER A 16 -7.84 -1.91 -5.78
C SER A 16 -9.11 -1.46 -5.03
N LEU A 17 -9.05 -0.30 -4.37
CA LEU A 17 -10.19 0.26 -3.65
C LEU A 17 -11.33 0.61 -4.59
N ILE A 18 -11.06 1.32 -5.69
CA ILE A 18 -12.06 1.68 -6.70
C ILE A 18 -12.64 0.42 -7.33
N GLY A 19 -11.78 -0.52 -7.73
CA GLY A 19 -12.20 -1.79 -8.33
C GLY A 19 -13.12 -2.60 -7.40
N THR A 20 -12.89 -2.53 -6.09
CA THR A 20 -13.72 -3.25 -5.10
C THR A 20 -15.00 -2.49 -4.79
N LEU A 21 -14.89 -1.21 -4.41
CA LEU A 21 -16.01 -0.37 -3.97
C LEU A 21 -17.00 -0.07 -5.10
N ILE A 22 -16.54 0.00 -6.35
CA ILE A 22 -17.41 0.18 -7.52
C ILE A 22 -17.73 -1.16 -8.16
N GLY A 23 -16.76 -2.07 -8.27
CA GLY A 23 -16.95 -3.34 -8.96
C GLY A 23 -17.99 -4.24 -8.29
N ILE A 24 -18.01 -4.33 -6.96
CA ILE A 24 -19.00 -5.16 -6.24
C ILE A 24 -20.43 -4.62 -6.43
N PRO A 25 -20.74 -3.34 -6.20
CA PRO A 25 -22.07 -2.81 -6.50
C PRO A 25 -22.48 -2.94 -7.97
N VAL A 26 -21.56 -2.72 -8.91
CA VAL A 26 -21.84 -2.89 -10.34
C VAL A 26 -22.12 -4.36 -10.70
N LEU A 27 -21.45 -5.30 -10.04
CA LEU A 27 -21.70 -6.74 -10.20
C LEU A 27 -23.10 -7.13 -9.72
N ILE A 28 -23.54 -6.57 -8.59
CA ILE A 28 -24.80 -6.97 -7.92
C ILE A 28 -26.00 -6.24 -8.51
N PHE A 29 -25.90 -4.93 -8.74
CA PHE A 29 -27.03 -4.06 -9.08
C PHE A 29 -26.98 -3.51 -10.50
N GLY A 30 -25.85 -3.65 -11.20
CA GLY A 30 -25.60 -3.02 -12.48
C GLY A 30 -25.22 -4.01 -13.59
N SER A 31 -24.25 -3.60 -14.41
CA SER A 31 -23.75 -4.43 -15.51
C SER A 31 -22.80 -5.50 -15.01
N GLN A 32 -23.27 -6.74 -14.92
CA GLN A 32 -22.48 -7.89 -14.49
C GLN A 32 -21.16 -8.04 -15.25
N LYS A 33 -21.13 -7.80 -16.56
CA LYS A 33 -19.90 -7.93 -17.37
C LYS A 33 -18.81 -6.94 -16.92
N ILE A 34 -19.19 -5.69 -16.64
CA ILE A 34 -18.28 -4.65 -16.17
C ILE A 34 -17.88 -4.92 -14.72
N GLY A 35 -18.83 -5.33 -13.89
CA GLY A 35 -18.57 -5.70 -12.49
C GLY A 35 -17.57 -6.86 -12.37
N ILE A 36 -17.74 -7.91 -13.18
CA ILE A 36 -16.80 -9.04 -13.24
C ILE A 36 -15.41 -8.51 -13.62
N TYR A 37 -15.28 -7.75 -14.70
CA TYR A 37 -13.99 -7.20 -15.13
C TYR A 37 -13.28 -6.38 -14.04
N LEU A 38 -14.02 -5.50 -13.36
CA LEU A 38 -13.46 -4.68 -12.28
C LEU A 38 -12.97 -5.54 -11.11
N VAL A 39 -13.75 -6.53 -10.68
CA VAL A 39 -13.42 -7.38 -9.53
C VAL A 39 -12.35 -8.43 -9.87
N THR A 40 -12.35 -9.01 -11.07
CA THR A 40 -11.47 -10.12 -11.42
C THR A 40 -10.18 -9.70 -12.12
N ILE A 41 -10.11 -8.47 -12.67
CA ILE A 41 -8.90 -7.96 -13.33
C ILE A 41 -8.37 -6.73 -12.60
N CYS A 42 -9.16 -5.67 -12.45
CA CYS A 42 -8.66 -4.42 -11.88
C CYS A 42 -8.23 -4.58 -10.41
N VAL A 43 -9.01 -5.30 -9.59
CA VAL A 43 -8.64 -5.52 -8.18
C VAL A 43 -7.34 -6.34 -8.04
N PRO A 44 -7.17 -7.52 -8.67
CA PRO A 44 -5.92 -8.26 -8.59
C PRO A 44 -4.72 -7.49 -9.13
N PHE A 45 -4.89 -6.77 -10.24
CA PHE A 45 -3.80 -5.99 -10.84
C PHE A 45 -3.39 -4.80 -9.95
N GLY A 46 -4.38 -4.11 -9.38
CA GLY A 46 -4.15 -3.07 -8.39
C GLY A 46 -3.43 -3.61 -7.15
N PHE A 47 -3.83 -4.80 -6.67
CA PHE A 47 -3.21 -5.45 -5.52
C PHE A 47 -1.75 -5.79 -5.80
N LEU A 48 -1.43 -6.33 -6.98
CA LEU A 48 -0.06 -6.62 -7.37
C LEU A 48 0.80 -5.36 -7.45
N LEU A 49 0.28 -4.26 -8.00
CA LEU A 49 0.97 -2.96 -8.03
C LEU A 49 1.21 -2.39 -6.64
N TRP A 50 0.21 -2.50 -5.76
CA TRP A 50 0.33 -2.09 -4.37
C TRP A 50 1.38 -2.91 -3.63
N PHE A 51 1.32 -4.24 -3.76
CA PHE A 51 2.19 -5.18 -3.07
C PHE A 51 3.64 -5.03 -3.54
N THR A 52 3.87 -4.93 -4.85
CA THR A 52 5.21 -4.71 -5.41
C THR A 52 5.77 -3.34 -5.00
N GLY A 53 4.95 -2.28 -5.04
CA GLY A 53 5.33 -0.96 -4.54
C GLY A 53 5.69 -0.95 -3.05
N PHE A 54 4.94 -1.70 -2.24
CA PHE A 54 5.21 -1.88 -0.81
C PHE A 54 6.56 -2.56 -0.58
N VAL A 55 6.79 -3.71 -1.21
CA VAL A 55 8.04 -4.48 -1.09
C VAL A 55 9.23 -3.63 -1.55
N ALA A 56 9.10 -2.93 -2.67
CA ALA A 56 10.15 -2.08 -3.19
C ALA A 56 10.39 -0.82 -2.34
N TYR A 57 9.41 -0.36 -1.55
CA TYR A 57 9.60 0.74 -0.61
C TYR A 57 10.28 0.28 0.69
N THR A 58 9.88 -0.89 1.22
CA THR A 58 10.38 -1.39 2.51
C THR A 58 11.74 -2.07 2.40
N PHE A 59 11.95 -2.92 1.39
CA PHE A 59 13.15 -3.74 1.27
C PHE A 59 14.28 -3.08 0.47
N LEU A 60 13.96 -2.20 -0.50
CA LEU A 60 14.96 -1.50 -1.33
C LEU A 60 15.23 -0.06 -0.84
N ARG A 61 14.92 0.23 0.43
CA ARG A 61 15.15 1.57 1.01
C ARG A 61 16.66 1.82 1.17
N PRO A 62 17.20 2.96 0.69
CA PRO A 62 18.60 3.32 0.89
C PRO A 62 18.97 3.42 2.38
N ASN A 63 20.18 2.96 2.74
CA ASN A 63 20.68 2.92 4.13
C ASN A 63 20.68 4.30 4.82
N ASP A 64 20.82 5.38 4.07
CA ASP A 64 20.86 6.76 4.57
C ASP A 64 19.51 7.17 5.21
N MET A 65 18.41 6.60 4.72
CA MET A 65 17.08 6.83 5.28
C MET A 65 16.74 5.89 6.44
N ARG A 66 17.42 4.73 6.55
CA ARG A 66 17.34 3.90 7.76
C ARG A 66 17.93 4.65 8.96
N ARG A 67 19.08 5.31 8.80
CA ARG A 67 19.68 6.11 9.89
C ARG A 67 18.77 7.21 10.43
N LYS A 68 17.95 7.83 9.58
CA LYS A 68 16.97 8.84 10.02
C LYS A 68 15.81 8.24 10.82
N ASP A 69 15.33 7.07 10.41
CA ASP A 69 14.31 6.35 11.18
C ASP A 69 14.88 5.81 12.50
N ASP A 70 16.13 5.34 12.53
CA ASP A 70 16.81 4.92 13.77
C ASP A 70 16.94 6.08 14.75
N GLN A 71 17.27 7.29 14.25
CA GLN A 71 17.28 8.51 15.05
C GLN A 71 15.89 8.84 15.59
N ALA A 72 14.85 8.82 14.75
CA ALA A 72 13.48 9.06 15.17
C ALA A 72 12.99 7.99 16.18
N HIS A 73 13.40 6.73 16.04
CA HIS A 73 13.12 5.67 17.00
C HIS A 73 13.83 5.91 18.34
N SER A 74 15.10 6.32 18.31
CA SER A 74 15.85 6.65 19.53
C SER A 74 15.28 7.86 20.27
N GLU A 75 14.75 8.85 19.55
CA GLU A 75 14.04 10.00 20.12
C GLU A 75 12.69 9.57 20.71
N ALA A 76 11.94 8.70 20.02
CA ALA A 76 10.66 8.17 20.48
C ALA A 76 10.80 7.29 21.74
N GLU A 77 11.88 6.52 21.88
CA GLU A 77 12.19 5.72 23.07
C GLU A 77 12.33 6.57 24.34
N GLN A 78 12.72 7.85 24.24
CA GLN A 78 12.77 8.75 25.39
C GLN A 78 11.39 9.07 25.96
N TYR A 79 10.34 8.97 25.14
CA TYR A 79 8.95 9.21 25.53
C TYR A 79 8.20 7.94 25.93
N GLN A 80 8.81 6.77 25.75
CA GLN A 80 8.25 5.51 26.20
C GLN A 80 8.48 5.34 27.70
N ARG A 81 7.43 4.95 28.44
CA ARG A 81 7.56 4.64 29.87
C ARG A 81 8.49 3.44 30.03
N ARG A 82 9.67 3.66 30.60
CA ARG A 82 10.54 2.57 31.05
C ARG A 82 9.88 1.94 32.27
N VAL A 83 9.43 0.71 32.14
CA VAL A 83 9.04 -0.11 33.29
C VAL A 83 10.35 -0.49 33.98
N PRO A 84 10.56 -0.15 35.26
CA PRO A 84 11.73 -0.63 35.99
C PRO A 84 11.62 -2.14 36.14
N ASP A 85 12.73 -2.86 35.90
CA ASP A 85 12.85 -4.30 36.16
C ASP A 85 12.56 -4.65 37.63
#